data_AF-A0A532V232-F1
#
_entry.id   AF-A0A532V232-F1
#
_cell.length_a   1.000
_cell.length_b   1.000
_cell.length_c   1.000
_cell.angle_alpha   90.00
_cell.angle_beta   90.00
_cell.angle_gamma   90.00
#
_symmetry.space_group_name_H-M   'P 1'
#
loop_
_entity.id
_entity.type
_entity.pdbx_description
1 polymer ?
#
loop_
_entity_poly.entity_id
_entity_poly.type
_entity_poly.pdbx_seq_one_letter_code
_entity_poly.pdbx_strand_id
1 'polypeptide(L)'
;MDLLIYTISYFATIIFGHLFVRLLLHRHRRDFRGGLKGAGTIIGILERIFVLTFVLLGEYTALVLIFTAKSIARFEELKDREFAEYYLIGTLLSILFAMLIGILASQYLK
;
A
#
# COMPACT_ATOMS: atom_id res chain seq x y z
N MET A 1 15.90 18.00 11.94
CA MET A 1 16.29 16.76 11.25
C MET A 1 15.08 15.85 11.07
N ASP A 2 14.30 15.63 12.12
CA ASP A 2 13.17 14.70 12.13
C ASP A 2 12.08 15.05 11.10
N LEU A 3 11.68 16.33 11.02
CA LEU A 3 10.70 16.80 10.03
C LEU A 3 11.15 16.51 8.58
N LEU A 4 12.45 16.61 8.31
CA LEU A 4 13.02 16.33 7.00
C LEU A 4 12.93 14.82 6.69
N ILE A 5 13.26 13.97 7.67
CA ILE A 5 13.15 12.51 7.54
C ILE A 5 11.70 12.12 7.28
N TYR A 6 10.74 12.61 8.07
CA TYR A 6 9.31 12.36 7.83
C TYR A 6 8.90 12.75 6.41
N THR A 7 9.22 13.98 5.99
CA THR A 7 8.83 14.50 4.68
C THR A 7 9.41 13.64 3.55
N ILE A 8 10.69 13.27 3.64
CA ILE A 8 11.35 12.41 2.66
C ILE A 8 10.71 11.02 2.62
N SER A 9 10.43 10.42 3.78
CA SER A 9 9.83 9.08 3.86
C SER A 9 8.44 9.03 3.25
N TYR A 10 7.58 10.01 3.52
CA TYR A 10 6.25 10.09 2.90
C TYR A 10 6.35 10.31 1.39
N PHE A 11 7.22 11.22 0.94
CA PHE A 11 7.40 11.50 -0.47
C PHE A 11 7.94 10.29 -1.24
N ALA A 12 8.97 9.64 -0.71
CA ALA A 12 9.55 8.43 -1.26
C ALA A 12 8.52 7.30 -1.34
N THR A 13 7.74 7.09 -0.27
CA THR A 13 6.72 6.05 -0.22
C THR A 13 5.61 6.26 -1.25
N ILE A 14 5.14 7.50 -1.43
CA ILE A 14 4.08 7.80 -2.39
C ILE A 14 4.57 7.61 -3.83
N ILE A 15 5.71 8.20 -4.18
CA ILE A 15 6.22 8.21 -5.56
C ILE A 15 6.80 6.86 -5.96
N PHE A 16 7.79 6.37 -5.21
CA PHE A 16 8.44 5.11 -5.53
C PHE A 16 7.50 3.94 -5.29
N GLY A 17 6.63 4.00 -4.29
CA GLY A 17 5.63 2.95 -4.07
C GLY A 17 4.61 2.86 -5.22
N HIS A 18 4.13 4.00 -5.73
CA HIS A 18 3.26 4.00 -6.91
C HIS A 18 3.99 3.44 -8.14
N LEU A 19 5.23 3.89 -8.39
CA LEU A 19 6.03 3.44 -9.52
C LEU A 19 6.34 1.94 -9.43
N PHE A 20 6.73 1.45 -8.26
CA PHE A 20 7.13 0.08 -8.03
C PHE A 20 5.98 -0.90 -8.25
N VAL A 21 4.82 -0.61 -7.65
CA VAL A 21 3.59 -1.41 -7.85
C VAL A 21 3.17 -1.38 -9.32
N ARG A 22 3.21 -0.20 -9.96
CA ARG A 22 2.83 -0.07 -11.36
C ARG A 22 3.78 -0.83 -12.28
N LEU A 23 5.08 -0.77 -12.06
CA LEU A 23 6.10 -1.46 -12.86
C LEU A 23 5.90 -2.98 -12.81
N LEU A 24 5.69 -3.53 -11.60
CA LEU A 24 5.56 -4.98 -11.40
C LEU A 24 4.21 -5.53 -11.85
N LEU A 25 3.13 -4.77 -11.73
CA LEU A 25 1.79 -5.22 -12.09
C LEU A 25 1.28 -4.74 -13.45
N HIS A 26 2.06 -3.92 -14.18
CA HIS A 26 1.63 -3.40 -15.49
C HIS A 26 1.24 -4.53 -16.45
N ARG A 27 1.93 -5.67 -16.38
CA ARG A 27 1.72 -6.83 -17.24
C ARG A 27 0.46 -7.64 -16.92
N HIS A 28 -0.05 -7.53 -15.68
CA HIS A 28 -1.18 -8.31 -15.17
C HIS A 28 -2.46 -7.47 -15.05
N ARG A 29 -2.44 -6.24 -15.57
CA ARG A 29 -3.57 -5.31 -15.46
C ARG A 29 -4.65 -5.69 -16.48
N ARG A 30 -5.59 -6.54 -16.07
CA ARG A 30 -6.86 -6.70 -16.78
C ARG A 30 -7.86 -5.63 -16.35
N ASP A 31 -8.80 -5.32 -17.24
CA ASP A 31 -9.90 -4.43 -16.95
C ASP A 31 -10.95 -5.21 -16.14
N PHE A 32 -10.71 -5.30 -14.82
CA PHE A 32 -11.63 -5.93 -13.89
C PHE A 32 -12.93 -5.11 -13.87
N ARG A 33 -14.06 -5.77 -14.16
CA ARG A 33 -15.33 -5.09 -14.44
C ARG A 33 -15.83 -4.29 -13.24
N GLY A 34 -16.17 -3.02 -13.47
CA GLY A 34 -16.97 -2.19 -12.56
C GLY A 34 -16.17 -1.45 -11.49
N GLY A 35 -16.42 -0.14 -11.35
CA GLY A 35 -15.83 0.70 -10.31
C GLY A 35 -15.46 2.10 -10.79
N LEU A 36 -15.09 2.97 -9.84
CA LEU A 36 -14.62 4.33 -10.12
C LEU A 36 -13.26 4.30 -10.83
N LYS A 37 -13.16 4.99 -11.98
CA LYS A 37 -11.92 5.09 -12.76
C LYS A 37 -10.78 5.64 -11.88
N GLY A 38 -9.72 4.85 -11.70
CA GLY A 38 -8.55 5.24 -10.90
C GLY A 38 -8.67 4.98 -9.39
N ALA A 39 -9.78 4.43 -8.89
CA ALA A 39 -9.96 4.17 -7.46
C ALA A 39 -8.85 3.29 -6.87
N GLY A 40 -8.41 2.25 -7.58
CA GLY A 40 -7.31 1.39 -7.11
C GLY A 40 -5.99 2.15 -6.88
N THR A 41 -5.71 3.18 -7.68
CA THR A 41 -4.53 4.03 -7.48
C THR A 41 -4.66 4.89 -6.23
N ILE A 42 -5.82 5.50 -6.02
CA ILE A 42 -6.10 6.33 -4.84
C ILE A 42 -6.06 5.47 -3.57
N ILE A 43 -6.74 4.32 -3.57
CA ILE A 43 -6.72 3.37 -2.45
C ILE A 43 -5.29 2.95 -2.12
N GLY A 44 -4.48 2.60 -3.13
CA GLY A 44 -3.08 2.23 -2.90
C GLY A 44 -2.22 3.37 -2.33
N ILE A 45 -2.50 4.63 -2.67
CA ILE A 45 -1.80 5.79 -2.05
C ILE A 45 -2.23 5.92 -0.58
N LEU A 46 -3.52 5.86 -0.30
CA LEU A 46 -4.05 5.96 1.07
C LEU A 46 -3.51 4.84 1.96
N GLU A 47 -3.50 3.60 1.47
CA GLU A 47 -2.89 2.49 2.21
C GLU A 47 -1.43 2.76 2.53
N ARG A 48 -0.62 3.19 1.57
CA ARG A 48 0.79 3.48 1.83
C ARG A 48 1.00 4.57 2.87
N ILE A 49 0.15 5.59 2.88
CA ILE A 49 0.16 6.63 3.93
C ILE A 49 -0.14 5.98 5.29
N PHE A 50 -1.24 5.24 5.42
CA PHE A 50 -1.57 4.56 6.67
C PHE A 50 -0.49 3.59 7.13
N VAL A 51 0.09 2.82 6.19
CA VAL A 51 1.17 1.89 6.52
C VAL A 51 2.36 2.60 7.10
N LEU A 52 2.84 3.64 6.42
CA LEU A 52 3.97 4.42 6.89
C LEU A 52 3.67 5.08 8.24
N THR A 53 2.49 5.68 8.39
CA THR A 53 2.08 6.32 9.66
C THR A 53 2.11 5.34 10.82
N PHE A 54 1.47 4.17 10.68
CA PHE A 54 1.39 3.21 11.77
C PHE A 54 2.73 2.55 12.07
N VAL A 55 3.59 2.30 11.08
CA VAL A 55 4.95 1.82 11.34
C VAL A 55 5.75 2.83 12.14
N LEU A 56 5.66 4.13 11.79
CA LEU A 56 6.37 5.19 12.51
C LEU A 56 5.84 5.40 13.94
N LEU A 57 4.55 5.14 14.16
CA LEU A 57 3.93 5.15 15.49
C LEU A 57 4.16 3.84 16.28
N GLY A 58 4.68 2.79 15.64
CA GLY A 58 4.82 1.45 16.25
C GLY A 58 3.52 0.64 16.35
N GLU A 59 2.43 1.10 15.71
CA GLU A 59 1.08 0.55 15.80
C GLU A 59 0.80 -0.55 14.75
N TYR A 60 1.54 -1.65 14.82
CA TYR A 60 1.42 -2.74 13.84
C TYR A 60 0.04 -3.41 13.82
N THR A 61 -0.70 -3.40 14.94
CA THR A 61 -2.07 -3.93 15.00
C THR A 61 -3.04 -3.15 14.11
N ALA A 62 -2.87 -1.82 14.02
CA ALA A 62 -3.71 -0.97 13.19
C ALA A 62 -3.54 -1.27 11.68
N LEU A 63 -2.33 -1.70 11.27
CA LEU A 63 -2.07 -2.17 9.90
C LEU A 63 -2.97 -3.37 9.55
N VAL A 64 -2.97 -4.38 10.43
CA VAL A 64 -3.75 -5.61 10.24
C VAL A 64 -5.24 -5.29 10.10
N LEU A 65 -5.77 -4.40 10.94
CA LEU A 65 -7.17 -3.98 10.87
C LEU A 65 -7.54 -3.36 9.52
N ILE A 66 -6.73 -2.44 8.98
CA ILE A 66 -6.99 -1.82 7.67
C ILE A 66 -6.98 -2.87 6.56
N PHE A 67 -6.02 -3.80 6.56
CA PHE A 67 -5.93 -4.83 5.52
C PHE A 67 -7.08 -5.83 5.58
N THR A 68 -7.48 -6.22 6.79
CA THR A 68 -8.66 -7.05 7.00
C THR A 68 -9.91 -6.33 6.51
N ALA A 69 -10.12 -5.06 6.91
CA ALA A 69 -11.26 -4.27 6.46
C ALA A 69 -11.32 -4.14 4.93
N LYS A 70 -10.19 -3.86 4.29
CA LYS A 70 -10.08 -3.76 2.83
C LYS A 70 -10.41 -5.07 2.13
N SER A 71 -9.94 -6.20 2.67
CA SER A 71 -10.19 -7.53 2.10
C SER A 71 -11.65 -7.97 2.29
N ILE A 72 -12.27 -7.62 3.42
CA ILE A 72 -13.71 -7.82 3.66
C ILE A 72 -14.55 -7.00 2.67
N ALA A 73 -14.20 -5.73 2.47
CA ALA A 73 -14.91 -4.84 1.55
C ALA A 73 -14.91 -5.33 0.09
N ARG A 74 -13.94 -6.18 -0.28
CA ARG A 74 -13.79 -6.74 -1.63
C ARG A 74 -13.98 -8.26 -1.68
N PHE A 75 -14.58 -8.85 -0.64
CA PHE A 75 -14.68 -10.30 -0.52
C PHE A 75 -15.36 -10.98 -1.72
N GLU A 76 -16.41 -10.36 -2.28
CA GLU A 76 -17.09 -10.88 -3.47
C GLU A 76 -16.20 -10.83 -4.73
N GLU A 77 -15.45 -9.74 -4.94
CA GLU A 77 -14.52 -9.61 -6.06
C GLU A 77 -13.37 -10.63 -5.96
N LEU A 78 -12.93 -10.95 -4.73
CA LEU A 78 -11.88 -11.94 -4.47
C LEU A 78 -12.27 -13.38 -4.82
N LYS A 79 -13.53 -13.65 -5.19
CA LYS A 79 -13.93 -14.95 -5.74
C LYS A 79 -13.43 -15.14 -7.18
N ASP A 80 -13.16 -14.06 -7.91
CA ASP A 80 -12.46 -14.11 -9.19
C ASP A 80 -10.96 -14.33 -8.94
N ARG A 81 -10.44 -15.47 -9.39
CA ARG A 81 -9.06 -15.87 -9.14
C ARG A 81 -8.04 -14.88 -9.70
N GLU A 82 -8.25 -14.37 -10.92
CA GLU A 82 -7.29 -13.45 -11.53
C GLU A 82 -7.28 -12.12 -10.79
N PHE A 83 -8.46 -11.63 -10.39
CA PHE A 83 -8.57 -10.44 -9.56
C PHE A 83 -7.91 -10.65 -8.19
N ALA A 84 -8.15 -11.79 -7.54
CA ALA A 84 -7.57 -12.12 -6.25
C ALA A 84 -6.04 -12.15 -6.30
N GLU A 85 -5.45 -12.81 -7.30
CA GLU A 85 -3.99 -12.85 -7.50
C GLU A 85 -3.43 -11.43 -7.75
N TYR A 86 -4.06 -10.64 -8.63
CA TYR A 86 -3.67 -9.25 -8.89
C TYR A 86 -3.75 -8.38 -7.63
N TYR A 87 -4.85 -8.47 -6.90
CA TYR A 87 -5.12 -7.71 -5.68
C TYR A 87 -4.14 -8.07 -4.57
N LEU A 88 -3.90 -9.36 -4.34
CA LEU A 88 -2.99 -9.85 -3.30
C LEU A 88 -1.56 -9.42 -3.59
N ILE A 89 -1.07 -9.64 -4.81
CA ILE A 89 0.28 -9.24 -5.20
C ILE A 89 0.45 -7.73 -5.04
N GLY A 90 -0.51 -6.93 -5.53
CA GLY A 90 -0.41 -5.47 -5.45
C GLY A 90 -0.47 -4.93 -4.04
N THR A 91 -1.34 -5.48 -3.21
CA THR A 91 -1.50 -5.08 -1.82
C THR A 91 -0.25 -5.45 -1.02
N LEU A 92 0.18 -6.71 -1.06
CA LEU A 92 1.37 -7.19 -0.33
C LEU A 92 2.64 -6.46 -0.74
N LEU A 93 2.85 -6.26 -2.05
CA LEU A 93 4.01 -5.54 -2.57
C LEU A 93 4.03 -4.08 -2.10
N SER A 94 2.88 -3.40 -2.13
CA SER A 94 2.75 -2.01 -1.70
C SER A 94 3.01 -1.87 -0.19
N ILE A 95 2.48 -2.80 0.60
CA ILE A 95 2.66 -2.83 2.06
C ILE A 95 4.12 -3.08 2.40
N LEU A 96 4.74 -4.11 1.80
CA LEU A 96 6.14 -4.43 2.02
C LEU A 96 7.03 -3.23 1.73
N PHE A 97 6.79 -2.53 0.62
CA PHE A 97 7.55 -1.35 0.25
C PHE A 97 7.41 -0.22 1.30
N ALA A 98 6.18 0.13 1.68
CA ALA A 98 5.93 1.18 2.68
C ALA A 98 6.48 0.81 4.07
N MET A 99 6.36 -0.46 4.47
CA MET A 99 6.93 -0.97 5.72
C MET A 99 8.46 -0.84 5.75
N LEU A 100 9.16 -1.23 4.68
CA LEU A 100 10.62 -1.11 4.61
C LEU A 100 11.07 0.34 4.77
N ILE A 101 10.40 1.29 4.10
CA ILE A 101 10.70 2.72 4.27
C ILE A 101 10.41 3.17 5.70
N GLY A 102 9.27 2.78 6.28
CA GLY A 102 8.92 3.15 7.65
C GLY A 102 9.89 2.62 8.70
N ILE A 103 10.32 1.36 8.58
CA ILE A 103 11.30 0.75 9.48
C ILE A 103 12.65 1.47 9.36
N LEU A 104 13.12 1.72 8.13
CA LEU A 104 14.36 2.45 7.89
C LEU A 104 14.29 3.85 8.49
N ALA A 105 13.22 4.60 8.24
CA ALA A 105 13.02 5.93 8.79
C ALA A 105 12.98 5.93 10.32
N SER A 106 12.32 4.94 10.93
CA SER A 106 12.25 4.79 12.38
C SER A 106 13.63 4.59 13.03
N GLN A 107 14.61 3.99 12.34
CA GLN A 107 15.98 3.86 12.87
C GLN A 107 16.70 5.22 12.99
N TYR A 108 16.42 6.17 12.09
CA TYR A 108 17.05 7.49 12.05
C TYR A 108 16.32 8.56 12.88
N LEU A 109 15.09 8.27 13.30
CA LEU A 109 14.26 9.14 14.14
C LEU A 109 14.42 8.86 15.65
N LYS A 110 15.32 7.94 16.02
CA LYS A 110 15.67 7.60 17.41
C LYS A 110 16.81 8.47 17.93
#